data_AF-A0A7X8GI07-F1
#
_entry.id   AF-A0A7X8GI07-F1
#
_cell.length_a   1.000
_cell.length_b   1.000
_cell.length_c   1.000
_cell.angle_alpha   90.00
_cell.angle_beta   90.00
_cell.angle_gamma   90.00
#
_symmetry.space_group_name_H-M   'P 1'
#
loop_
_entity.id
_entity.type
_entity.pdbx_description
1 polymer ?
#
loop_
_entity_poly.entity_id
_entity_poly.type
_entity_poly.pdbx_seq_one_letter_code
_entity_poly.pdbx_strand_id
1 'polypeptide(L)'
;MREFDLEELAGFNGQDGSPVYVVHQGKVYDVTGSRLWKNGLHMRRHHAGKDLTTDFQAAPHGTEVFERVSQVGVLKTAQPLERPMPVLLAKLLARYPMLKRHPHPMTVHFPIVFMLSATFFTMLYLMTGIKSLETTGLHCMISGVVMTPVVIITGLFTWWYNYMAKPMRPVLIKVFLSIILFVSCLIAVVWRISTPDILEDFQGESMAYLLIVFALTPMVMVMGWYGAQMTFPVEGE
;
A
#
# COMPACT_ATOMS: atom_id res chain seq x y z
N MET A 1 -11.16 -33.28 16.65
CA MET A 1 -10.98 -32.26 15.59
C MET A 1 -9.62 -32.51 14.97
N ARG A 2 -9.50 -32.57 13.63
CA ARG A 2 -8.23 -32.91 12.96
C ARG A 2 -7.24 -31.74 13.08
N GLU A 3 -5.98 -32.06 13.29
CA GLU A 3 -4.90 -31.08 13.26
C GLU A 3 -4.22 -31.12 11.89
N PHE A 4 -3.93 -29.95 11.34
CA PHE A 4 -3.26 -29.79 10.05
C PHE A 4 -1.99 -28.96 10.19
N ASP A 5 -0.92 -29.31 9.51
CA ASP A 5 0.21 -28.40 9.32
C ASP A 5 0.04 -27.54 8.04
N LEU A 6 0.88 -26.51 7.89
CA LEU A 6 0.79 -25.60 6.73
C LEU A 6 1.18 -26.28 5.41
N GLU A 7 2.04 -27.29 5.44
CA GLU A 7 2.49 -28.02 4.24
C GLU A 7 1.38 -28.94 3.73
N GLU A 8 0.72 -29.65 4.64
CA GLU A 8 -0.47 -30.43 4.41
C GLU A 8 -1.62 -29.55 3.90
N LEU A 9 -1.83 -28.37 4.49
CA LEU A 9 -2.85 -27.42 4.03
C LEU A 9 -2.64 -26.95 2.59
N ALA A 10 -1.40 -26.82 2.12
CA ALA A 10 -1.12 -26.38 0.75
C ALA A 10 -1.69 -27.34 -0.32
N GLY A 11 -1.94 -28.61 0.04
CA GLY A 11 -2.62 -29.59 -0.82
C GLY A 11 -4.13 -29.39 -0.95
N PHE A 12 -4.76 -28.63 -0.05
CA PHE A 12 -6.21 -28.36 -0.06
C PHE A 12 -6.52 -27.04 -0.77
N ASN A 13 -6.02 -26.92 -2.00
CA ASN A 13 -5.99 -25.69 -2.79
C ASN A 13 -7.06 -25.64 -3.89
N GLY A 14 -7.98 -26.61 -3.97
CA GLY A 14 -9.01 -26.64 -5.01
C GLY A 14 -8.56 -27.05 -6.42
N GLN A 15 -7.27 -27.34 -6.62
CA GLN A 15 -6.72 -27.79 -7.90
C GLN A 15 -6.84 -29.32 -8.03
N ASP A 16 -6.98 -29.80 -9.26
CA ASP A 16 -7.07 -31.23 -9.58
C ASP A 16 -8.14 -32.01 -8.79
N GLY A 17 -9.23 -31.32 -8.44
CA GLY A 17 -10.34 -31.91 -7.67
C GLY A 17 -10.09 -31.98 -6.16
N SER A 18 -8.99 -31.42 -5.66
CA SER A 18 -8.69 -31.34 -4.24
C SER A 18 -9.72 -30.49 -3.49
N PRO A 19 -10.02 -30.77 -2.21
CA PRO A 19 -10.87 -29.89 -1.41
C PRO A 19 -10.26 -28.49 -1.25
N VAL A 20 -11.10 -27.52 -0.89
CA VAL A 20 -10.72 -26.10 -0.74
C VAL A 20 -10.77 -25.71 0.72
N TYR A 21 -9.61 -25.66 1.39
CA TYR A 21 -9.53 -25.30 2.80
C TYR A 21 -8.90 -23.92 2.99
N VAL A 22 -9.38 -23.19 4.00
CA VAL A 22 -8.83 -21.89 4.40
C VAL A 22 -8.64 -21.86 5.92
N VAL A 23 -7.58 -21.20 6.37
CA VAL A 23 -7.35 -21.00 7.81
C VAL A 23 -7.70 -19.57 8.22
N HIS A 24 -8.43 -19.44 9.32
CA HIS A 24 -8.70 -18.16 9.98
C HIS A 24 -8.60 -18.34 11.50
N GLN A 25 -7.72 -17.56 12.14
CA GLN A 25 -7.41 -17.61 13.57
C GLN A 25 -7.14 -19.03 14.07
N GLY A 26 -6.34 -19.79 13.33
CA GLY A 26 -5.96 -21.17 13.67
C GLY A 26 -7.05 -22.23 13.45
N LYS A 27 -8.23 -21.85 12.95
CA LYS A 27 -9.31 -22.79 12.59
C LYS A 27 -9.30 -23.06 11.10
N VAL A 28 -9.47 -24.34 10.72
CA VAL A 28 -9.52 -24.77 9.31
C VAL A 28 -10.97 -24.94 8.88
N TYR A 29 -11.37 -24.21 7.83
CA TYR A 29 -12.72 -24.25 7.27
C TYR A 29 -12.72 -24.86 5.88
N ASP A 30 -13.70 -25.72 5.62
CA ASP A 30 -13.97 -26.29 4.30
C ASP A 30 -14.92 -25.37 3.53
N VAL A 31 -14.39 -24.74 2.48
CA VAL A 31 -15.14 -23.83 1.60
C VAL A 31 -15.35 -24.44 0.20
N THR A 32 -15.15 -25.74 0.03
CA THR A 32 -15.25 -26.45 -1.27
C THR A 32 -16.61 -26.25 -1.95
N GLY A 33 -17.69 -26.22 -1.18
CA GLY A 33 -19.05 -26.00 -1.70
C GLY A 33 -19.35 -24.55 -2.10
N SER A 34 -18.46 -23.59 -1.82
CA SER A 34 -18.71 -22.18 -2.10
C SER A 34 -18.41 -21.84 -3.56
N ARG A 35 -19.41 -21.30 -4.26
CA ARG A 35 -19.26 -20.77 -5.64
C ARG A 35 -18.19 -19.67 -5.74
N LEU A 36 -17.90 -18.99 -4.65
CA LEU A 36 -16.91 -17.90 -4.60
C LEU A 36 -15.47 -18.39 -4.43
N TRP A 37 -15.26 -19.70 -4.24
CA TRP A 37 -13.96 -20.36 -4.03
C TRP A 37 -13.65 -21.39 -5.13
N LYS A 38 -14.21 -21.20 -6.33
CA LYS A 38 -14.04 -22.13 -7.45
C LYS A 38 -12.54 -22.28 -7.78
N ASN A 39 -12.09 -23.53 -7.92
CA ASN A 39 -10.68 -23.90 -8.14
C ASN A 39 -9.73 -23.35 -7.05
N GLY A 40 -10.26 -23.16 -5.83
CA GLY A 40 -9.55 -22.62 -4.68
C GLY A 40 -9.07 -21.18 -4.82
N LEU A 41 -9.69 -20.41 -5.70
CA LEU A 41 -9.43 -18.99 -5.87
C LEU A 41 -10.65 -18.17 -5.46
N HIS A 42 -10.44 -17.20 -4.59
CA HIS A 42 -11.45 -16.24 -4.16
C HIS A 42 -11.09 -14.83 -4.58
N MET A 43 -12.04 -14.18 -5.28
CA MET A 43 -11.91 -12.80 -5.80
C MET A 43 -10.62 -12.56 -6.60
N ARG A 44 -10.09 -13.59 -7.27
CA ARG A 44 -8.83 -13.55 -8.04
C ARG A 44 -7.62 -13.07 -7.22
N ARG A 45 -7.67 -13.22 -5.90
CA ARG A 45 -6.67 -12.66 -4.99
C ARG A 45 -6.28 -13.63 -3.88
N HIS A 46 -7.24 -14.35 -3.32
CA HIS A 46 -7.01 -15.21 -2.16
C HIS A 46 -7.01 -16.66 -2.60
N HIS A 47 -5.89 -17.35 -2.35
CA HIS A 47 -5.73 -18.76 -2.66
C HIS A 47 -6.03 -19.60 -1.43
N ALA A 48 -6.73 -20.70 -1.64
CA ALA A 48 -6.95 -21.73 -0.64
C ALA A 48 -5.64 -22.47 -0.30
N GLY A 49 -5.71 -23.31 0.73
CA GLY A 49 -4.57 -24.02 1.31
C GLY A 49 -3.61 -23.11 2.10
N LYS A 50 -4.10 -21.93 2.54
CA LYS A 50 -3.31 -20.93 3.26
C LYS A 50 -4.02 -20.40 4.50
N ASP A 51 -3.23 -19.83 5.40
CA ASP A 51 -3.75 -18.98 6.46
C ASP A 51 -4.05 -17.58 5.93
N LEU A 52 -5.36 -17.28 5.90
CA LEU A 52 -5.91 -16.03 5.41
C LEU A 52 -6.36 -15.13 6.57
N THR A 53 -5.90 -15.36 7.80
CA THR A 53 -6.26 -14.55 8.97
C THR A 53 -5.96 -13.07 8.75
N THR A 54 -4.81 -12.76 8.17
CA THR A 54 -4.41 -11.38 7.85
C THR A 54 -5.21 -10.83 6.67
N ASP A 55 -5.36 -11.63 5.60
CA ASP A 55 -6.11 -11.24 4.40
C ASP A 55 -7.59 -10.93 4.71
N PHE A 56 -8.20 -11.70 5.62
CA PHE A 56 -9.58 -11.55 6.04
C PHE A 56 -9.87 -10.19 6.67
N GLN A 57 -8.86 -9.48 7.19
CA GLN A 57 -9.04 -8.14 7.77
C GLN A 57 -9.49 -7.10 6.75
N ALA A 58 -9.22 -7.33 5.45
CA ALA A 58 -9.62 -6.47 4.35
C ALA A 58 -10.88 -6.96 3.62
N ALA A 59 -11.54 -8.01 4.12
CA ALA A 59 -12.73 -8.55 3.50
C ALA A 59 -13.94 -7.58 3.65
N PRO A 60 -14.84 -7.50 2.66
CA PRO A 60 -16.05 -6.68 2.73
C PRO A 60 -17.16 -7.31 3.59
N HIS A 61 -16.85 -8.35 4.36
CA HIS A 61 -17.76 -9.12 5.21
C HIS A 61 -17.06 -9.48 6.54
N GLY A 62 -17.84 -9.82 7.56
CA GLY A 62 -17.31 -10.27 8.84
C GLY A 62 -17.22 -11.80 8.93
N THR A 63 -16.97 -12.30 10.14
CA THR A 63 -16.78 -13.73 10.43
C THR A 63 -18.06 -14.56 10.31
N GLU A 64 -19.24 -13.94 10.13
CA GLU A 64 -20.52 -14.62 9.91
C GLU A 64 -20.50 -15.56 8.69
N VAL A 65 -19.61 -15.31 7.72
CA VAL A 65 -19.43 -16.22 6.57
C VAL A 65 -18.97 -17.61 7.00
N PHE A 66 -18.25 -17.71 8.12
CA PHE A 66 -17.77 -18.99 8.67
C PHE A 66 -18.87 -19.82 9.32
N GLU A 67 -20.03 -19.23 9.65
CA GLU A 67 -21.19 -19.96 10.17
C GLU A 67 -21.87 -20.82 9.09
N ARG A 68 -21.65 -20.49 7.81
CA ARG A 68 -22.24 -21.16 6.65
C ARG A 68 -21.39 -22.30 6.10
N VAL A 69 -20.22 -22.54 6.69
CA VAL A 69 -19.24 -23.53 6.23
C VAL A 69 -18.77 -24.39 7.40
N SER A 70 -18.26 -25.57 7.11
CA SER A 70 -17.88 -26.53 8.14
C SER A 70 -16.45 -26.27 8.62
N GLN A 71 -16.25 -26.15 9.92
CA GLN A 71 -14.91 -26.23 10.51
C GLN A 71 -14.45 -27.69 10.52
N VAL A 72 -13.41 -28.01 9.76
CA VAL A 72 -12.90 -29.39 9.59
C VAL A 72 -11.67 -29.69 10.46
N GLY A 73 -11.07 -28.66 11.04
CA GLY A 73 -9.91 -28.84 11.92
C GLY A 73 -9.38 -27.58 12.57
N VAL A 74 -8.17 -27.71 13.09
CA VAL A 74 -7.34 -26.63 13.62
C VAL A 74 -5.92 -26.75 13.07
N LEU A 75 -5.24 -25.63 12.95
CA LEU A 75 -3.83 -25.61 12.60
C LEU A 75 -3.04 -26.16 13.80
N LYS A 76 -2.19 -27.15 13.55
CA LYS A 76 -1.21 -27.64 14.52
C LYS A 76 -0.41 -26.44 14.99
N THR A 77 -0.40 -26.18 16.30
CA THR A 77 0.14 -24.96 16.90
C THR A 77 1.59 -24.71 16.49
N ALA A 78 1.81 -24.10 15.34
CA ALA A 78 2.86 -23.11 15.22
C ALA A 78 2.33 -21.96 16.07
N GLN A 79 3.04 -21.62 17.14
CA GLN A 79 2.76 -20.41 17.91
C GLN A 79 2.37 -19.29 16.93
N PRO A 80 1.31 -18.50 17.21
CA PRO A 80 1.02 -17.38 16.34
C PRO A 80 2.34 -16.65 16.16
N LEU A 81 2.69 -16.29 14.93
CA LEU A 81 3.85 -15.46 14.62
C LEU A 81 3.61 -14.06 15.23
N GLU A 82 3.39 -13.99 16.54
CA GLU A 82 3.45 -12.80 17.35
C GLU A 82 4.93 -12.42 17.34
N ARG A 83 5.26 -11.55 16.40
CA ARG A 83 6.56 -10.89 16.42
C ARG A 83 6.76 -10.33 17.83
N PRO A 84 7.91 -10.53 18.47
CA PRO A 84 8.22 -9.82 19.69
C PRO A 84 8.18 -8.32 19.36
N MET A 85 7.14 -7.64 19.82
CA MET A 85 6.96 -6.21 19.64
C MET A 85 7.21 -5.51 20.97
N PRO A 86 7.77 -4.29 20.96
CA PRO A 86 7.90 -3.51 22.17
C PRO A 86 6.55 -3.37 22.88
N VAL A 87 6.54 -3.51 24.21
CA VAL A 87 5.32 -3.49 25.03
C VAL A 87 4.48 -2.23 24.78
N LEU A 88 5.12 -1.09 24.57
CA LEU A 88 4.44 0.17 24.27
C LEU A 88 3.67 0.10 22.95
N LEU A 89 4.27 -0.47 21.91
CA LEU A 89 3.64 -0.63 20.61
C LEU A 89 2.48 -1.62 20.69
N ALA A 90 2.65 -2.73 21.41
CA ALA A 90 1.56 -3.69 21.65
C ALA A 90 0.36 -3.03 22.36
N LYS A 91 0.61 -2.23 23.40
CA LYS A 91 -0.43 -1.45 24.09
C LYS A 91 -1.10 -0.43 23.17
N LEU A 92 -0.33 0.27 22.34
CA LEU A 92 -0.86 1.24 21.38
C LEU A 92 -1.78 0.56 20.36
N LEU A 93 -1.34 -0.56 19.77
CA LEU A 93 -2.12 -1.32 18.79
C LEU A 93 -3.36 -1.98 19.41
N ALA A 94 -3.30 -2.36 20.69
CA ALA A 94 -4.47 -2.82 21.43
C ALA A 94 -5.49 -1.69 21.67
N ARG A 95 -5.00 -0.47 21.97
CA ARG A 95 -5.84 0.72 22.15
C ARG A 95 -6.43 1.26 20.84
N TYR A 96 -5.70 1.13 19.74
CA TYR A 96 -6.11 1.63 18.42
C TYR A 96 -6.03 0.51 17.35
N PRO A 97 -7.02 -0.40 17.31
CA PRO A 97 -7.04 -1.54 16.38
C PRO A 97 -6.97 -1.15 14.90
N MET A 98 -7.42 0.06 14.55
CA MET A 98 -7.32 0.64 13.20
C MET A 98 -5.87 0.66 12.67
N LEU A 99 -4.88 0.86 13.54
CA LEU A 99 -3.46 0.85 13.17
C LEU A 99 -2.97 -0.54 12.76
N LYS A 100 -3.65 -1.62 13.18
CA LYS A 100 -3.35 -2.99 12.73
C LYS A 100 -3.85 -3.23 11.31
N ARG A 101 -5.00 -2.64 10.96
CA ARG A 101 -5.66 -2.89 9.68
C ARG A 101 -4.93 -2.18 8.55
N HIS A 102 -4.88 -0.85 8.56
CA HIS A 102 -4.37 -0.10 7.40
C HIS A 102 -4.04 1.38 7.72
N PRO A 103 -2.88 1.71 8.32
CA PRO A 103 -2.46 3.10 8.44
C PRO A 103 -2.02 3.74 7.10
N HIS A 104 -1.69 2.94 6.09
CA HIS A 104 -1.03 3.38 4.85
C HIS A 104 -1.94 3.87 3.70
N PRO A 105 -3.15 3.34 3.40
CA PRO A 105 -3.91 3.74 2.22
C PRO A 105 -4.34 5.22 2.23
N MET A 106 -4.67 5.78 3.40
CA MET A 106 -5.08 7.18 3.47
C MET A 106 -3.90 8.14 3.32
N THR A 107 -2.80 7.88 4.03
CA THR A 107 -1.67 8.83 4.06
C THR A 107 -0.98 8.96 2.72
N VAL A 108 -0.93 7.90 1.91
CA VAL A 108 -0.31 7.96 0.56
C VAL A 108 -1.01 8.94 -0.38
N HIS A 109 -2.31 9.22 -0.17
CA HIS A 109 -3.04 10.13 -1.05
C HIS A 109 -2.58 11.57 -0.92
N PHE A 110 -1.99 11.97 0.21
CA PHE A 110 -1.54 13.35 0.42
C PHE A 110 -0.37 13.72 -0.51
N PRO A 111 0.79 13.04 -0.50
CA PRO A 111 1.82 13.34 -1.50
C PRO A 111 1.33 13.15 -2.94
N ILE A 112 0.48 12.16 -3.22
CA ILE A 112 -0.07 11.96 -4.57
C ILE A 112 -0.82 13.22 -5.03
N VAL A 113 -1.80 13.70 -4.26
CA VAL A 113 -2.57 14.88 -4.66
C VAL A 113 -1.69 16.12 -4.71
N PHE A 114 -0.79 16.30 -3.75
CA PHE A 114 0.08 17.48 -3.73
C PHE A 114 1.06 17.53 -4.90
N MET A 115 1.67 16.42 -5.30
CA MET A 115 2.56 16.39 -6.46
C MET A 115 1.78 16.62 -7.77
N LEU A 116 0.61 15.99 -7.92
CA LEU A 116 -0.26 16.21 -9.08
C LEU A 116 -0.72 17.67 -9.15
N SER A 117 -1.21 18.24 -8.05
CA SER A 117 -1.63 19.64 -7.98
C SER A 117 -0.48 20.61 -8.24
N ALA A 118 0.74 20.33 -7.73
CA ALA A 118 1.91 21.15 -8.01
C ALA A 118 2.17 21.25 -9.52
N THR A 119 2.23 20.12 -10.22
CA THR A 119 2.44 20.12 -11.68
C THR A 119 1.30 20.78 -12.43
N PHE A 120 0.05 20.55 -12.01
CA PHE A 120 -1.13 21.14 -12.63
C PHE A 120 -1.14 22.67 -12.50
N PHE A 121 -0.90 23.19 -11.31
CA PHE A 121 -0.88 24.64 -11.08
C PHE A 121 0.31 25.33 -11.75
N THR A 122 1.48 24.69 -11.78
CA THR A 122 2.62 25.16 -12.57
C THR A 122 2.29 25.22 -14.07
N MET A 123 1.62 24.20 -14.61
CA MET A 123 1.18 24.21 -16.01
C MET A 123 0.17 25.33 -16.27
N LEU A 124 -0.81 25.53 -15.38
CA LEU A 124 -1.77 26.62 -15.52
C LEU A 124 -1.10 27.99 -15.46
N TYR A 125 -0.09 28.17 -14.60
CA TYR A 125 0.71 29.39 -14.58
C TYR A 125 1.40 29.62 -15.94
N LEU A 126 2.06 28.60 -16.49
CA LEU A 126 2.74 28.71 -17.79
C LEU A 126 1.76 29.06 -18.93
N MET A 127 0.50 28.63 -18.84
CA MET A 127 -0.53 28.93 -19.83
C MET A 127 -1.18 30.30 -19.66
N THR A 128 -1.27 30.81 -18.42
CA THR A 128 -2.10 31.99 -18.10
C THR A 128 -1.31 33.21 -17.64
N GLY A 129 -0.06 33.02 -17.19
CA GLY A 129 0.77 34.03 -16.54
C GLY A 129 0.31 34.45 -15.14
N ILE A 130 -0.75 33.83 -14.58
CA ILE A 130 -1.31 34.23 -13.28
C ILE A 130 -0.42 33.74 -12.13
N LYS A 131 0.35 34.65 -11.52
CA LYS A 131 1.33 34.36 -10.46
C LYS A 131 0.78 33.55 -9.28
N SER A 132 -0.48 33.78 -8.88
CA SER A 132 -1.09 33.06 -7.75
C SER A 132 -1.20 31.55 -7.98
N LEU A 133 -1.29 31.11 -9.24
CA LEU A 133 -1.32 29.68 -9.58
C LEU A 133 0.03 29.03 -9.29
N GLU A 134 1.12 29.67 -9.70
CA GLU A 134 2.48 29.19 -9.42
C GLU A 134 2.75 29.16 -7.91
N THR A 135 2.33 30.20 -7.18
CA THR A 135 2.41 30.24 -5.71
C THR A 135 1.62 29.08 -5.09
N THR A 136 0.45 28.74 -5.64
CA THR A 136 -0.32 27.56 -5.21
C THR A 136 0.45 26.26 -5.47
N GLY A 137 1.12 26.14 -6.61
CA GLY A 137 2.01 25.02 -6.92
C GLY A 137 3.14 24.87 -5.88
N LEU A 138 3.77 25.96 -5.46
CA LEU A 138 4.76 25.97 -4.39
C LEU A 138 4.18 25.47 -3.05
N HIS A 139 3.00 25.95 -2.64
CA HIS A 139 2.34 25.47 -1.42
C HIS A 139 2.05 23.97 -1.46
N CYS A 140 1.64 23.45 -2.62
CA CYS A 140 1.45 22.01 -2.82
C CYS A 140 2.77 21.26 -2.65
N MET A 141 3.88 21.71 -3.27
CA MET A 141 5.18 21.07 -3.09
C MET A 141 5.64 21.07 -1.63
N ILE A 142 5.51 22.19 -0.92
CA ILE A 142 5.84 22.29 0.52
C ILE A 142 5.02 21.27 1.32
N SER A 143 3.72 21.19 1.07
CA SER A 143 2.83 20.23 1.74
C SER A 143 3.25 18.78 1.43
N GLY A 144 3.70 18.53 0.21
CA GLY A 144 4.27 17.26 -0.21
C GLY A 144 5.56 16.89 0.52
N VAL A 145 6.49 17.84 0.70
CA VAL A 145 7.71 17.65 1.49
C VAL A 145 7.37 17.27 2.93
N VAL A 146 6.38 17.94 3.54
CA VAL A 146 5.95 17.63 4.91
C VAL A 146 5.31 16.24 5.02
N MET A 147 4.46 15.87 4.06
CA MET A 147 3.69 14.62 4.13
C MET A 147 4.49 13.39 3.69
N THR A 148 5.50 13.53 2.84
CA THR A 148 6.25 12.38 2.32
C THR A 148 6.98 11.56 3.41
N PRO A 149 7.68 12.17 4.39
CA PRO A 149 8.26 11.43 5.52
C PRO A 149 7.22 10.65 6.32
N VAL A 150 6.04 11.24 6.57
CA VAL A 150 4.93 10.57 7.27
C VAL A 150 4.52 9.31 6.51
N VAL A 151 4.38 9.40 5.19
CA VAL A 151 4.01 8.27 4.32
C VAL A 151 5.09 7.19 4.27
N ILE A 152 6.37 7.57 4.22
CA ILE A 152 7.48 6.62 4.25
C ILE A 152 7.45 5.82 5.56
N ILE A 153 7.28 6.50 6.69
CA ILE A 153 7.25 5.85 8.01
C ILE A 153 6.03 4.91 8.13
N THR A 154 4.83 5.37 7.77
CA THR A 154 3.62 4.52 7.85
C THR A 154 3.68 3.36 6.86
N GLY A 155 4.30 3.54 5.70
CA GLY A 155 4.55 2.48 4.72
C GLY A 155 5.54 1.43 5.19
N LEU A 156 6.68 1.84 5.76
CA LEU A 156 7.66 0.92 6.34
C LEU A 156 7.08 0.14 7.51
N PHE A 157 6.30 0.80 8.37
CA PHE A 157 5.57 0.15 9.45
C PHE A 157 4.60 -0.91 8.93
N THR A 158 3.80 -0.57 7.91
CA THR A 158 2.84 -1.51 7.30
C THR A 158 3.56 -2.69 6.65
N TRP A 159 4.65 -2.45 5.94
CA TRP A 159 5.47 -3.51 5.34
C TRP A 159 6.06 -4.45 6.39
N TRP A 160 6.57 -3.90 7.49
CA TRP A 160 7.09 -4.68 8.61
C TRP A 160 5.99 -5.47 9.33
N TYR A 161 4.85 -4.84 9.65
CA TYR A 161 3.80 -5.46 10.45
C TYR A 161 2.97 -6.48 9.64
N ASN A 162 2.50 -6.12 8.45
CA ASN A 162 1.57 -6.95 7.67
C ASN A 162 2.29 -7.95 6.74
N TYR A 163 3.43 -7.56 6.17
CA TYR A 163 4.15 -8.36 5.17
C TYR A 163 5.43 -8.98 5.71
N MET A 164 5.62 -8.92 7.02
CA MET A 164 6.75 -9.51 7.70
C MET A 164 8.12 -9.01 7.21
N ALA A 165 8.20 -7.80 6.65
CA ALA A 165 9.41 -7.28 6.00
C ALA A 165 9.98 -8.23 4.90
N LYS A 166 9.15 -9.09 4.33
CA LYS A 166 9.55 -9.95 3.21
C LYS A 166 9.90 -9.06 2.01
N PRO A 167 11.00 -9.33 1.28
CA PRO A 167 11.37 -8.54 0.12
C PRO A 167 10.29 -8.70 -0.96
N MET A 168 9.66 -7.60 -1.33
CA MET A 168 8.62 -7.55 -2.36
C MET A 168 9.01 -6.49 -3.38
N ARG A 169 9.11 -6.86 -4.67
CA ARG A 169 9.48 -5.93 -5.75
C ARG A 169 8.64 -4.62 -5.72
N PRO A 170 7.30 -4.66 -5.57
CA PRO A 170 6.50 -3.43 -5.50
C PRO A 170 6.88 -2.52 -4.33
N VAL A 171 7.23 -3.08 -3.16
CA VAL A 171 7.64 -2.29 -1.99
C VAL A 171 9.01 -1.67 -2.21
N LEU A 172 9.98 -2.42 -2.72
CA LEU A 172 11.33 -1.92 -2.97
C LEU A 172 11.31 -0.75 -3.97
N ILE A 173 10.55 -0.88 -5.06
CA ILE A 173 10.36 0.20 -6.04
C ILE A 173 9.75 1.43 -5.37
N LYS A 174 8.70 1.25 -4.55
CA LYS A 174 8.06 2.37 -3.86
C LYS A 174 8.98 3.06 -2.86
N VAL A 175 9.76 2.32 -2.08
CA VAL A 175 10.73 2.92 -1.14
C VAL A 175 11.76 3.74 -1.90
N PHE A 176 12.35 3.18 -2.95
CA PHE A 176 13.32 3.89 -3.78
C PHE A 176 12.74 5.16 -4.43
N LEU A 177 11.58 5.04 -5.10
CA LEU A 177 10.91 6.18 -5.72
C LEU A 177 10.45 7.23 -4.70
N SER A 178 10.07 6.84 -3.48
CA SER A 178 9.66 7.79 -2.44
C SER A 178 10.82 8.67 -1.96
N ILE A 179 12.03 8.10 -1.89
CA ILE A 179 13.24 8.85 -1.52
C ILE A 179 13.60 9.83 -2.65
N ILE A 180 13.58 9.36 -3.91
CA ILE A 180 13.83 10.24 -5.06
C ILE A 180 12.79 11.37 -5.12
N LEU A 181 11.50 11.05 -5.02
CA LEU A 181 10.43 12.04 -4.99
C LEU A 181 10.66 13.08 -3.90
N PHE A 182 10.98 12.64 -2.68
CA PHE A 182 11.22 13.53 -1.55
C PHE A 182 12.39 14.48 -1.81
N VAL A 183 13.53 13.95 -2.27
CA VAL A 183 14.72 14.75 -2.56
C VAL A 183 14.47 15.71 -3.72
N SER A 184 13.86 15.25 -4.81
CA SER A 184 13.50 16.08 -5.96
C SER A 184 12.54 17.21 -5.57
N CYS A 185 11.50 16.91 -4.79
CA CYS A 185 10.55 17.91 -4.33
C CYS A 185 11.21 18.91 -3.36
N LEU A 186 12.06 18.45 -2.44
CA LEU A 186 12.82 19.31 -1.54
C LEU A 186 13.75 20.25 -2.31
N ILE A 187 14.46 19.75 -3.32
CA ILE A 187 15.30 20.57 -4.21
C ILE A 187 14.44 21.62 -4.91
N ALA A 188 13.31 21.23 -5.51
CA ALA A 188 12.42 22.16 -6.20
C ALA A 188 11.90 23.27 -5.25
N VAL A 189 11.47 22.90 -4.04
CA VAL A 189 11.02 23.87 -3.02
C VAL A 189 12.13 24.83 -2.62
N VAL A 190 13.31 24.32 -2.28
CA VAL A 190 14.45 25.14 -1.86
C VAL A 190 14.88 26.06 -2.99
N TRP A 191 14.94 25.57 -4.22
CA TRP A 191 15.30 26.36 -5.39
C TRP A 191 14.27 27.46 -5.63
N ARG A 192 12.97 27.14 -5.59
CA ARG A 192 11.90 28.11 -5.79
C ARG A 192 11.84 29.18 -4.70
N ILE A 193 12.16 28.84 -3.46
CA ILE A 193 12.26 29.81 -2.35
C ILE A 193 13.50 30.70 -2.52
N SER A 194 14.62 30.12 -2.97
CA SER A 194 15.88 30.86 -3.16
C SER A 194 15.84 31.79 -4.37
N THR A 195 15.11 31.40 -5.42
CA THR A 195 14.98 32.16 -6.67
C THR A 195 13.49 32.37 -6.98
N PRO A 196 12.86 33.42 -6.41
CA PRO A 196 11.41 33.56 -6.50
C PRO A 196 10.86 33.79 -7.90
N ASP A 197 11.70 34.34 -8.78
CA ASP A 197 11.33 34.74 -10.14
C ASP A 197 11.76 33.70 -11.19
N ILE A 198 12.08 32.46 -10.76
CA ILE A 198 12.65 31.39 -11.61
C ILE A 198 11.82 31.06 -12.86
N LEU A 199 10.50 31.30 -12.83
CA LEU A 199 9.64 31.09 -13.99
C LEU A 199 9.23 32.39 -14.70
N GLU A 200 9.54 33.55 -14.12
CA GLU A 200 9.25 34.86 -14.73
C GLU A 200 10.34 35.22 -15.73
N ASP A 201 11.61 35.11 -15.32
CA ASP A 201 12.76 35.30 -16.19
C ASP A 201 13.22 33.96 -16.75
N PHE A 202 12.52 33.48 -17.79
CA PHE A 202 12.76 32.15 -18.33
C PHE A 202 14.19 31.99 -18.87
N GLN A 203 14.99 31.18 -18.18
CA GLN A 203 16.39 30.87 -18.50
C GLN A 203 16.62 29.34 -18.50
N GLY A 204 17.86 28.90 -18.72
CA GLY A 204 18.22 27.48 -18.67
C GLY A 204 17.88 26.82 -17.33
N GLU A 205 18.00 27.56 -16.23
CA GLU A 205 17.63 27.09 -14.89
C GLU A 205 16.12 26.81 -14.74
N SER A 206 15.28 27.62 -15.38
CA SER A 206 13.83 27.44 -15.42
C SER A 206 13.46 26.10 -16.04
N MET A 207 14.17 25.69 -17.10
CA MET A 207 13.96 24.39 -17.73
C MET A 207 14.32 23.24 -16.78
N ALA A 208 15.46 23.33 -16.09
CA ALA A 208 15.87 22.31 -15.12
C ALA A 208 14.87 22.18 -13.96
N TYR A 209 14.41 23.32 -13.43
CA TYR A 209 13.36 23.35 -12.40
C TYR A 209 12.05 22.73 -12.89
N LEU A 210 11.58 23.09 -14.09
CA LEU A 210 10.37 22.52 -14.67
C LEU A 210 10.48 21.02 -14.90
N LEU A 211 11.64 20.52 -15.33
CA LEU A 211 11.87 19.07 -15.47
C LEU A 211 11.73 18.35 -14.13
N ILE A 212 12.26 18.93 -13.04
CA ILE A 212 12.09 18.36 -11.69
C ILE A 212 10.62 18.36 -11.30
N VAL A 213 9.93 19.51 -11.43
CA VAL A 213 8.51 19.65 -11.06
C VAL A 213 7.66 18.65 -11.85
N PHE A 214 7.79 18.61 -13.18
CA PHE A 214 7.01 17.69 -14.01
C PHE A 214 7.34 16.22 -13.80
N ALA A 215 8.56 15.88 -13.35
CA ALA A 215 8.92 14.52 -13.00
C ALA A 215 8.23 14.01 -11.72
N LEU A 216 7.70 14.89 -10.86
CA LEU A 216 6.98 14.50 -9.65
C LEU A 216 5.72 13.67 -9.96
N THR A 217 4.98 14.04 -11.01
CA THR A 217 3.75 13.36 -11.46
C THR A 217 3.98 11.90 -11.88
N PRO A 218 4.85 11.57 -12.85
CA PRO A 218 5.09 10.18 -13.21
C PRO A 218 5.63 9.36 -12.03
N MET A 219 6.44 9.93 -11.14
CA MET A 219 6.89 9.24 -9.93
C MET A 219 5.71 8.82 -9.03
N VAL A 220 4.78 9.74 -8.70
CA VAL A 220 3.62 9.39 -7.87
C VAL A 220 2.65 8.45 -8.58
N MET A 221 2.50 8.56 -9.90
CA MET A 221 1.68 7.64 -10.69
C MET A 221 2.25 6.21 -10.67
N VAL A 222 3.55 6.04 -10.84
CA VAL A 222 4.21 4.72 -10.76
C VAL A 222 4.10 4.13 -9.36
N MET A 223 4.29 4.93 -8.31
CA MET A 223 4.09 4.47 -6.93
C MET A 223 2.63 4.07 -6.66
N GLY A 224 1.68 4.82 -7.20
CA GLY A 224 0.25 4.52 -7.15
C GLY A 224 -0.08 3.21 -7.86
N TRP A 225 0.48 2.99 -9.04
CA TRP A 225 0.34 1.75 -9.82
C TRP A 225 0.81 0.51 -9.06
N TYR A 226 2.04 0.54 -8.52
CA TYR A 226 2.54 -0.57 -7.70
C TYR A 226 1.78 -0.74 -6.37
N GLY A 227 1.26 0.35 -5.82
CA GLY A 227 0.34 0.31 -4.67
C GLY A 227 -0.98 -0.41 -5.01
N ALA A 228 -1.54 -0.09 -6.17
CA ALA A 228 -2.76 -0.70 -6.67
C ALA A 228 -2.57 -2.19 -6.95
N GLN A 229 -1.46 -2.61 -7.59
CA GLN A 229 -1.17 -4.03 -7.85
C GLN A 229 -1.10 -4.90 -6.59
N MET A 230 -0.64 -4.35 -5.45
CA MET A 230 -0.65 -5.09 -4.18
C MET A 230 -2.05 -5.27 -3.58
N THR A 231 -2.99 -4.43 -4.01
CA THR A 231 -4.39 -4.44 -3.55
C THR A 231 -5.29 -5.17 -4.56
N PHE A 232 -5.01 -5.01 -5.84
CA PHE A 232 -5.74 -5.54 -6.97
C PHE A 232 -4.72 -6.17 -7.93
N PRO A 233 -4.23 -7.39 -7.64
CA PRO A 233 -3.32 -8.07 -8.54
C PRO A 233 -4.00 -8.28 -9.89
N VAL A 234 -3.37 -7.79 -10.96
CA VAL A 234 -3.78 -8.07 -12.33
C VAL A 234 -3.04 -9.36 -12.71
N GLU A 235 -3.76 -10.48 -12.78
CA GLU A 235 -3.20 -11.68 -13.43
C GLU A 235 -3.02 -11.35 -14.92
N GLY A 236 -1.83 -11.64 -15.45
CA GLY A 236 -1.62 -11.65 -16.89
C GLY A 236 -2.51 -12.74 -17.49
N GLU A 237 -3.22 -12.38 -18.55
CA GLU A 237 -3.78 -13.36 -19.49
C GLU A 237 -2.66 -14.26 -20.06
#